data_AF-A0A3N1IW52-F1
#
_entry.id   AF-A0A3N1IW52-F1
#
_cell.length_a   1.000
_cell.length_b   1.000
_cell.length_c   1.000
_cell.angle_alpha   90.00
_cell.angle_beta   90.00
_cell.angle_gamma   90.00
#
_symmetry.space_group_name_H-M   'P 1'
#
loop_
_entity.id
_entity.type
_entity.pdbx_description
1 polymer ?
#
loop_
_entity_poly.entity_id
_entity_poly.type
_entity_poly.pdbx_seq_one_letter_code
_entity_poly.pdbx_strand_id
1 'polypeptide(L)'
;MGNLRSARPSTIAAALLACAAFALTGCSSTGDAGATPAPTRTATPTTAASTTDSDDPVMDDVDTSAAAVCGRLSMLTTISLNASTGHSRGELSDAQYEALLASVRFGYERLVSTDPTMATAVDYTQRYLEDHPAPATGPAIDETTADWDLVGRTLVTACRDAGSSIVADAQYGG
;
A
#
# COMPACT_ATOMS: atom_id res chain seq x y z
N MET A 1 -1.97 69.69 -2.30
CA MET A 1 -3.37 69.61 -2.79
C MET A 1 -3.57 68.17 -3.26
N GLY A 2 -4.53 67.38 -2.79
CA GLY A 2 -5.50 67.58 -1.71
C GLY A 2 -5.99 66.23 -1.16
N ASN A 3 -6.55 66.21 0.05
CA ASN A 3 -7.05 65.01 0.74
C ASN A 3 -8.58 64.94 0.73
N LEU A 4 -9.16 63.78 0.38
CA LEU A 4 -10.52 63.34 0.74
C LEU A 4 -10.46 61.80 0.88
N ARG A 5 -10.39 61.25 2.11
CA ARG A 5 -11.51 60.83 3.00
C ARG A 5 -12.34 59.67 2.40
N SER A 6 -12.21 58.45 2.96
CA SER A 6 -13.09 57.89 4.03
C SER A 6 -14.33 57.17 3.44
N ALA A 7 -14.83 56.01 3.87
CA ALA A 7 -14.50 55.06 4.97
C ALA A 7 -14.61 53.60 4.42
N ARG A 8 -14.91 52.48 5.12
CA ARG A 8 -15.30 52.12 6.50
C ARG A 8 -14.91 50.62 6.72
N PRO A 9 -14.65 50.11 7.95
CA PRO A 9 -14.39 48.69 8.18
C PRO A 9 -15.70 47.87 8.35
N SER A 10 -15.63 46.56 8.11
CA SER A 10 -16.67 45.59 8.53
C SER A 10 -16.04 44.42 9.29
N THR A 11 -16.49 44.25 10.52
CA THR A 11 -16.25 43.11 11.42
C THR A 11 -17.43 42.12 11.37
N ILE A 12 -17.36 41.05 12.17
CA ILE A 12 -18.44 40.07 12.48
C ILE A 12 -18.62 39.02 11.37
N ALA A 13 -18.12 37.77 11.48
CA ALA A 13 -18.32 36.71 12.48
C ALA A 13 -19.60 35.88 12.30
N ALA A 14 -19.43 34.62 11.86
CA ALA A 14 -20.29 33.47 12.08
C ALA A 14 -19.37 32.24 12.03
N ALA A 15 -19.12 31.47 13.10
CA ALA A 15 -20.07 30.73 13.94
C ALA A 15 -20.82 29.62 13.18
N LEU A 16 -20.11 28.51 12.93
CA LEU A 16 -20.72 27.21 12.63
C LEU A 16 -20.08 26.14 13.52
N LEU A 17 -20.74 25.84 14.64
CA LEU A 17 -20.66 24.52 15.25
C LEU A 17 -21.48 23.56 14.39
N ALA A 18 -20.96 22.38 14.08
CA ALA A 18 -21.78 21.19 13.88
C ALA A 18 -20.95 19.92 14.11
N CYS A 19 -21.35 19.14 15.11
CA CYS A 19 -20.78 17.85 15.46
C CYS A 19 -20.81 16.86 14.29
N ALA A 20 -19.68 16.22 13.99
CA ALA A 20 -19.61 15.00 13.18
C ALA A 20 -19.21 13.80 14.07
N ALA A 21 -19.98 13.57 15.13
CA ALA A 21 -19.92 12.31 15.87
C ALA A 21 -20.59 11.23 15.02
N PHE A 22 -19.81 10.51 14.22
CA PHE A 22 -20.31 9.37 13.45
C PHE A 22 -20.69 8.23 14.40
N ALA A 23 -21.97 8.17 14.73
CA ALA A 23 -22.55 7.00 15.39
C ALA A 23 -22.49 5.79 14.44
N LEU A 24 -21.93 4.69 14.94
CA LEU A 24 -22.00 3.37 14.30
C LEU A 24 -23.45 2.84 14.41
N THR A 25 -24.35 3.37 13.58
CA THR A 25 -25.70 2.83 13.42
C THR A 25 -25.66 1.61 12.50
N GLY A 26 -25.88 0.42 13.07
CA GLY A 26 -25.87 -0.83 12.33
C GLY A 26 -26.90 -0.86 11.19
N CYS A 27 -26.52 -1.51 10.08
CA CYS A 27 -27.38 -1.72 8.94
C CYS A 27 -28.42 -2.82 9.24
N SER A 28 -29.53 -2.42 9.86
CA SER A 28 -30.77 -3.21 9.93
C SER A 28 -31.84 -2.51 9.12
N SER A 29 -32.15 -3.04 7.94
CA SER A 29 -33.15 -2.47 7.02
C SER A 29 -34.56 -2.52 7.61
N THR A 30 -35.21 -1.36 7.66
CA THR A 30 -36.60 -1.18 8.10
C THR A 30 -37.62 -1.77 7.12
N GLY A 31 -38.73 -2.32 7.63
CA GLY A 31 -39.87 -2.76 6.82
C GLY A 31 -41.06 -3.14 7.71
N ASP A 32 -42.09 -2.29 7.73
CA ASP A 32 -43.14 -2.28 8.77
C ASP A 32 -44.44 -3.00 8.36
N ALA A 33 -45.21 -3.41 9.37
CA ALA A 33 -46.65 -3.74 9.40
C ALA A 33 -47.34 -4.45 8.20
N GLY A 34 -47.65 -5.74 8.38
CA GLY A 34 -48.67 -6.48 7.62
C GLY A 34 -49.05 -7.80 8.30
N ALA A 35 -50.33 -8.01 8.64
CA ALA A 35 -50.75 -9.05 9.58
C ALA A 35 -50.93 -10.47 8.98
N THR A 36 -50.43 -11.50 9.68
CA THR A 36 -50.99 -12.88 9.81
C THR A 36 -50.21 -13.63 10.91
N PRO A 37 -50.84 -14.35 11.86
CA PRO A 37 -50.12 -15.10 12.88
C PRO A 37 -49.59 -16.45 12.36
N ALA A 38 -48.30 -16.72 12.56
CA ALA A 38 -47.63 -17.97 12.23
C ALA A 38 -46.75 -18.45 13.42
N PRO A 39 -46.51 -19.76 13.58
CA PRO A 39 -46.27 -20.33 14.91
C PRO A 39 -44.85 -20.12 15.46
N THR A 40 -44.78 -19.85 16.76
CA THR A 40 -43.54 -19.79 17.56
C THR A 40 -42.78 -21.11 17.48
N ARG A 41 -41.65 -21.13 16.75
CA ARG A 41 -40.67 -22.22 16.85
C ARG A 41 -39.63 -21.85 17.91
N THR A 42 -39.73 -22.46 19.08
CA THR A 42 -38.66 -22.43 20.07
C THR A 42 -37.45 -23.16 19.51
N ALA A 43 -36.40 -22.42 19.13
CA ALA A 43 -35.14 -23.01 18.70
C ALA A 43 -34.31 -23.39 19.94
N THR A 44 -34.29 -24.68 20.27
CA THR A 44 -33.33 -25.22 21.24
C THR A 44 -31.91 -25.08 20.66
N PRO A 45 -30.94 -24.49 21.37
CA PRO A 45 -29.57 -24.41 20.87
C PRO A 45 -28.94 -25.80 20.84
N THR A 46 -28.77 -26.37 19.65
CA THR A 46 -27.92 -27.54 19.44
C THR A 46 -26.47 -27.10 19.54
N THR A 47 -25.75 -27.60 20.54
CA THR A 47 -24.30 -27.42 20.66
C THR A 47 -23.63 -28.14 19.50
N ALA A 48 -23.26 -27.39 18.45
CA ALA A 48 -22.39 -27.91 17.40
C ALA A 48 -21.03 -28.22 18.02
N ALA A 49 -20.58 -29.48 17.91
CA ALA A 49 -19.26 -29.87 18.37
C ALA A 49 -18.21 -29.16 17.50
N SER A 50 -17.34 -28.38 18.14
CA SER A 50 -16.18 -27.80 17.47
C SER A 50 -15.20 -28.90 17.08
N THR A 51 -15.27 -29.37 15.83
CA THR A 51 -14.09 -29.87 15.14
C THR A 51 -13.19 -28.67 14.90
N THR A 52 -12.15 -28.53 15.72
CA THR A 52 -11.07 -27.59 15.46
C THR A 52 -10.24 -28.12 14.30
N ASP A 53 -10.75 -27.97 13.08
CA ASP A 53 -9.86 -27.82 11.94
C ASP A 53 -9.13 -26.49 12.15
N SER A 54 -7.81 -26.58 12.33
CA SER A 54 -6.95 -25.42 12.23
C SER A 54 -6.92 -25.00 10.76
N ASP A 55 -7.85 -24.10 10.39
CA ASP A 55 -7.75 -23.24 9.21
C ASP A 55 -6.58 -22.25 9.39
N ASP A 56 -5.35 -22.80 9.53
CA ASP A 56 -4.17 -22.06 9.13
C ASP A 56 -4.28 -21.87 7.61
N PRO A 57 -4.35 -20.62 7.11
CA PRO A 57 -4.59 -20.38 5.69
C PRO A 57 -3.45 -20.99 4.87
N VAL A 58 -3.79 -22.02 4.10
CA VAL A 58 -2.84 -22.74 3.26
C VAL A 58 -2.29 -21.77 2.19
N MET A 59 -1.03 -21.38 2.35
CA MET A 59 -0.33 -20.40 1.49
C MET A 59 0.09 -20.96 0.10
N ASP A 60 -0.61 -21.98 -0.40
CA ASP A 60 -0.23 -22.70 -1.63
C ASP A 60 -0.54 -21.92 -2.93
N ASP A 61 -1.34 -20.84 -2.84
CA ASP A 61 -1.81 -20.05 -4.01
C ASP A 61 -0.88 -18.90 -4.44
N VAL A 62 0.25 -18.66 -3.76
CA VAL A 62 1.18 -17.60 -4.13
C VAL A 62 2.17 -18.09 -5.19
N ASP A 63 1.99 -17.66 -6.44
CA ASP A 63 2.99 -17.90 -7.49
C ASP A 63 4.36 -17.30 -7.08
N THR A 64 5.35 -18.19 -6.95
CA THR A 64 6.75 -17.88 -6.58
C THR A 64 7.72 -18.20 -7.71
N SER A 65 7.22 -18.47 -8.92
CA SER A 65 8.06 -18.63 -10.10
C SER A 65 8.91 -17.37 -10.35
N ALA A 66 10.05 -17.54 -11.01
CA ALA A 66 10.89 -16.40 -11.39
C ALA A 66 10.10 -15.37 -12.22
N ALA A 67 9.21 -15.83 -13.11
CA ALA A 67 8.35 -14.95 -13.91
C ALA A 67 7.42 -14.08 -13.04
N ALA A 68 6.76 -14.67 -12.03
CA ALA A 68 5.91 -13.92 -11.10
C ALA A 68 6.72 -12.93 -10.25
N VAL A 69 7.93 -13.32 -9.81
CA VAL A 69 8.83 -12.42 -9.09
C VAL A 69 9.29 -11.26 -9.99
N CYS A 70 9.66 -11.51 -11.25
CA CYS A 70 10.00 -10.46 -12.21
C CYS A 70 8.83 -9.52 -12.53
N GLY A 71 7.59 -10.03 -12.52
CA GLY A 71 6.38 -9.22 -12.60
C GLY A 71 6.21 -8.30 -11.39
N ARG A 72 6.41 -8.82 -10.17
CA ARG A 72 6.40 -8.00 -8.94
C ARG A 72 7.52 -6.98 -8.93
N LEU A 73 8.73 -7.35 -9.37
CA LEU A 73 9.87 -6.44 -9.50
C LEU A 73 9.56 -5.31 -10.49
N SER A 74 8.94 -5.61 -11.64
CA SER A 74 8.47 -4.61 -12.61
C SER A 74 7.50 -3.60 -11.98
N MET A 75 6.55 -4.08 -11.17
CA MET A 75 5.63 -3.23 -10.40
C MET A 75 6.38 -2.36 -9.38
N LEU A 76 7.29 -2.94 -8.58
CA LEU A 76 8.06 -2.21 -7.56
C LEU A 76 8.94 -1.13 -8.18
N THR A 77 9.68 -1.45 -9.25
CA THR A 77 10.48 -0.47 -10.01
C THR A 77 9.61 0.61 -10.65
N THR A 78 8.41 0.26 -11.15
CA THR A 78 7.45 1.23 -11.67
C THR A 78 6.98 2.20 -10.57
N ILE A 79 6.63 1.71 -9.37
CA ILE A 79 6.20 2.57 -8.26
C ILE A 79 7.34 3.50 -7.84
N SER A 80 8.55 2.98 -7.68
CA SER A 80 9.73 3.77 -7.28
C SER A 80 10.07 4.85 -8.32
N LEU A 81 10.10 4.50 -9.61
CA LEU A 81 10.34 5.43 -10.72
C LEU A 81 9.30 6.55 -10.78
N ASN A 82 8.01 6.23 -10.59
CA ASN A 82 6.95 7.22 -10.55
C ASN A 82 7.01 8.08 -9.28
N ALA A 83 7.35 7.51 -8.12
CA ALA A 83 7.55 8.26 -6.88
C ALA A 83 8.68 9.28 -7.02
N SER A 84 9.84 8.85 -7.51
CA SER A 84 11.00 9.71 -7.79
C SER A 84 10.66 10.80 -8.81
N THR A 85 10.01 10.44 -9.91
CA THR A 85 9.60 11.39 -10.96
C THR A 85 8.61 12.44 -10.42
N GLY A 86 7.52 12.01 -9.78
CA GLY A 86 6.49 12.90 -9.23
C GLY A 86 7.05 13.81 -8.13
N HIS A 87 7.94 13.30 -7.28
CA HIS A 87 8.62 14.11 -6.26
C HIS A 87 9.55 15.16 -6.89
N SER A 88 10.36 14.78 -7.88
CA SER A 88 11.27 15.72 -8.58
C SER A 88 10.55 16.88 -9.31
N ARG A 89 9.27 16.68 -9.65
CA ARG A 89 8.40 17.70 -10.27
C ARG A 89 7.60 18.53 -9.26
N GLY A 90 7.67 18.20 -7.97
CA GLY A 90 6.85 18.82 -6.92
C GLY A 90 5.38 18.37 -6.95
N GLU A 91 5.05 17.29 -7.67
CA GLU A 91 3.71 16.70 -7.75
C GLU A 91 3.43 15.77 -6.55
N LEU A 92 4.49 15.28 -5.89
CA LEU A 92 4.44 14.53 -4.63
C LEU A 92 5.23 15.27 -3.55
N SER A 93 4.60 15.46 -2.39
CA SER A 93 5.29 15.96 -1.19
C SER A 93 6.24 14.92 -0.62
N ASP A 94 7.22 15.36 0.17
CA ASP A 94 8.23 14.52 0.83
C ASP A 94 7.59 13.32 1.54
N ALA A 95 6.52 13.55 2.32
CA ALA A 95 5.80 12.50 3.03
C ALA A 95 5.08 11.49 2.10
N GLN A 96 4.64 11.91 0.91
CA GLN A 96 4.06 11.00 -0.09
C GLN A 96 5.16 10.16 -0.75
N TYR A 97 6.31 10.77 -1.07
CA TYR A 97 7.48 10.08 -1.61
C TYR A 97 8.03 9.04 -0.61
N GLU A 98 8.22 9.42 0.64
CA GLU A 98 8.64 8.52 1.73
C GLU A 98 7.67 7.35 1.91
N ALA A 99 6.36 7.62 1.93
CA ALA A 99 5.33 6.57 2.05
C ALA A 99 5.33 5.59 0.86
N LEU A 100 5.54 6.09 -0.36
CA LEU A 100 5.66 5.23 -1.54
C LEU A 100 6.91 4.36 -1.45
N LEU A 101 8.08 4.90 -1.10
CA LEU A 101 9.30 4.10 -0.95
C LEU A 101 9.25 3.14 0.23
N ALA A 102 8.51 3.45 1.31
CA ALA A 102 8.19 2.48 2.35
C ALA A 102 7.34 1.31 1.82
N SER A 103 6.37 1.57 0.94
CA SER A 103 5.59 0.50 0.29
C SER A 103 6.43 -0.35 -0.68
N VAL A 104 7.38 0.27 -1.38
CA VAL A 104 8.34 -0.42 -2.27
C VAL A 104 9.26 -1.33 -1.47
N ARG A 105 9.83 -0.83 -0.37
CA ARG A 105 10.63 -1.62 0.57
C ARG A 105 9.87 -2.83 1.12
N PHE A 106 8.65 -2.60 1.61
CA PHE A 106 7.77 -3.64 2.11
C PHE A 106 7.55 -4.77 1.08
N GLY A 107 7.50 -4.42 -0.21
CA GLY A 107 7.43 -5.38 -1.32
C GLY A 107 8.70 -6.21 -1.48
N TYR A 108 9.89 -5.59 -1.48
CA TYR A 108 11.18 -6.30 -1.57
C TYR A 108 11.41 -7.25 -0.37
N GLU A 109 11.08 -6.81 0.84
CA GLU A 109 11.11 -7.62 2.08
C GLU A 109 10.23 -8.89 2.01
N ARG A 110 9.29 -8.98 1.06
CA ARG A 110 8.31 -10.07 0.93
C ARG A 110 8.40 -10.82 -0.40
N LEU A 111 9.46 -10.60 -1.17
CA LEU A 111 9.77 -11.45 -2.31
C LEU A 111 10.14 -12.85 -1.82
N VAL A 112 9.65 -13.86 -2.54
CA VAL A 112 9.94 -15.27 -2.32
C VAL A 112 9.99 -15.91 -3.70
N SER A 113 11.00 -16.75 -3.97
CA SER A 113 11.07 -17.51 -5.21
C SER A 113 11.41 -18.98 -4.99
N THR A 114 10.84 -19.83 -5.83
CA THR A 114 11.19 -21.25 -5.95
C THR A 114 12.25 -21.51 -7.02
N ASP A 115 12.58 -20.52 -7.86
CA ASP A 115 13.72 -20.59 -8.77
C ASP A 115 15.04 -20.33 -8.01
N PRO A 116 16.07 -21.20 -8.11
CA PRO A 116 17.29 -21.06 -7.30
C PRO A 116 18.11 -19.79 -7.56
N THR A 117 18.13 -19.30 -8.81
CA THR A 117 18.88 -18.11 -9.20
C THR A 117 18.17 -16.86 -8.66
N MET A 118 16.85 -16.80 -8.85
CA MET A 118 16.03 -15.72 -8.30
C MET A 118 16.01 -15.73 -6.77
N ALA A 119 15.90 -16.89 -6.13
CA ALA A 119 15.96 -17.01 -4.67
C ALA A 119 17.27 -16.45 -4.12
N THR A 120 18.41 -16.72 -4.76
CA THR A 120 19.71 -16.16 -4.37
C THR A 120 19.75 -14.62 -4.48
N ALA A 121 19.13 -14.05 -5.52
CA ALA A 121 19.03 -12.61 -5.70
C ALA A 121 18.06 -11.93 -4.71
N VAL A 122 16.97 -12.62 -4.37
CA VAL A 122 16.01 -12.20 -3.32
C VAL A 122 16.67 -12.23 -1.95
N ASP A 123 17.37 -13.31 -1.59
CA ASP A 123 18.17 -13.44 -0.37
C ASP A 123 19.20 -12.29 -0.22
N TYR A 124 19.91 -11.97 -1.30
CA TYR A 124 20.86 -10.86 -1.33
C TYR A 124 20.17 -9.51 -1.07
N THR A 125 19.01 -9.28 -1.70
CA THR A 125 18.19 -8.09 -1.53
C THR A 125 17.69 -7.95 -0.08
N GLN A 126 17.22 -9.04 0.52
CA GLN A 126 16.70 -9.03 1.88
C GLN A 126 17.80 -8.80 2.92
N ARG A 127 18.96 -9.44 2.78
CA ARG A 127 20.13 -9.16 3.63
C ARG A 127 20.59 -7.71 3.52
N TYR A 128 20.63 -7.15 2.31
CA TYR A 128 20.92 -5.71 2.15
C TYR A 128 19.93 -4.84 2.94
N LEU A 129 18.62 -5.13 2.86
CA LEU A 129 17.60 -4.38 3.59
C LEU A 129 17.69 -4.59 5.12
N GLU A 130 18.09 -5.76 5.60
CA GLU A 130 18.36 -6.02 7.02
C GLU A 130 19.56 -5.21 7.54
N ASP A 131 20.66 -5.18 6.77
CA ASP A 131 21.87 -4.40 7.09
C ASP A 131 21.65 -2.88 6.95
N HIS A 132 20.68 -2.46 6.12
CA HIS A 132 20.31 -1.07 5.86
C HIS A 132 18.85 -0.81 6.30
N PRO A 133 18.57 -0.75 7.62
CA PRO A 133 17.23 -0.48 8.13
C PRO A 133 16.73 0.90 7.69
N ALA A 134 15.42 1.02 7.46
CA ALA A 134 14.82 2.29 7.07
C ALA A 134 15.07 3.37 8.16
N PRO A 135 15.48 4.59 7.78
CA PRO A 135 15.74 5.66 8.73
C PRO A 135 14.44 6.15 9.39
N ALA A 136 14.57 6.84 10.53
CA ALA A 136 13.42 7.43 11.23
C ALA A 136 12.79 8.64 10.49
N THR A 137 13.52 9.20 9.51
CA THR A 137 13.13 10.33 8.66
C THR A 137 13.86 10.18 7.32
N GLY A 138 13.23 10.51 6.20
CA GLY A 138 13.77 10.22 4.87
C GLY A 138 13.23 8.91 4.28
N PRO A 139 13.61 8.60 3.02
CA PRO A 139 13.05 7.46 2.31
C PRO A 139 13.53 6.12 2.88
N ALA A 140 12.66 5.10 2.84
CA ALA A 140 12.95 3.76 3.35
C ALA A 140 14.00 2.98 2.53
N ILE A 141 14.30 3.47 1.32
CA ILE A 141 15.34 3.02 0.39
C ILE A 141 16.01 4.29 -0.14
N ASP A 142 17.34 4.37 -0.07
CA ASP A 142 18.11 5.41 -0.78
C ASP A 142 18.55 4.87 -2.15
N GLU A 143 17.78 5.27 -3.17
CA GLU A 143 17.98 4.85 -4.56
C GLU A 143 19.22 5.46 -5.23
N THR A 144 19.90 6.40 -4.56
CA THR A 144 21.11 7.05 -5.09
C THR A 144 22.40 6.30 -4.74
N THR A 145 22.32 5.30 -3.86
CA THR A 145 23.47 4.53 -3.39
C THR A 145 23.95 3.50 -4.43
N ALA A 146 25.27 3.35 -4.55
CA ALA A 146 25.88 2.33 -5.42
C ALA A 146 25.53 0.89 -5.00
N ASP A 147 25.27 0.68 -3.71
CA ASP A 147 24.91 -0.62 -3.16
C ASP A 147 23.46 -1.01 -3.50
N TRP A 148 22.51 -0.06 -3.46
CA TRP A 148 21.15 -0.31 -3.96
C TRP A 148 21.11 -0.53 -5.48
N ASP A 149 21.89 0.22 -6.23
CA ASP A 149 22.09 0.02 -7.68
C ASP A 149 22.69 -1.36 -7.99
N LEU A 150 23.55 -1.91 -7.12
CA LEU A 150 24.02 -3.30 -7.20
C LEU A 150 22.91 -4.32 -6.88
N VAL A 151 22.07 -4.08 -5.87
CA VAL A 151 20.86 -4.90 -5.60
C VAL A 151 19.95 -4.95 -6.83
N GLY A 152 19.62 -3.79 -7.41
CA GLY A 152 18.80 -3.68 -8.62
C GLY A 152 19.39 -4.45 -9.80
N ARG A 153 20.70 -4.30 -10.08
CA ARG A 153 21.40 -5.09 -11.12
C ARG A 153 21.34 -6.60 -10.87
N THR A 154 21.43 -7.03 -9.63
CA THR A 154 21.42 -8.46 -9.25
C THR A 154 20.07 -9.08 -9.58
N LEU A 155 18.98 -8.41 -9.20
CA LEU A 155 17.61 -8.80 -9.52
C LEU A 155 17.32 -8.76 -11.04
N VAL A 156 17.75 -7.71 -11.75
CA VAL A 156 17.63 -7.60 -13.22
C VAL A 156 18.36 -8.75 -13.92
N THR A 157 19.53 -9.16 -13.41
CA THR A 157 20.32 -10.26 -13.99
C THR A 157 19.63 -11.60 -13.76
N ALA A 158 19.20 -11.89 -12.52
CA ALA A 158 18.45 -13.10 -12.22
C ALA A 158 17.14 -13.23 -13.05
N CYS A 159 16.44 -12.11 -13.28
CA CYS A 159 15.27 -12.09 -14.17
C CYS A 159 15.63 -12.46 -15.61
N ARG A 160 16.71 -11.89 -16.15
CA ARG A 160 17.18 -12.17 -17.52
C ARG A 160 17.59 -13.63 -17.68
N ASP A 161 18.31 -14.17 -16.70
CA ASP A 161 18.79 -15.56 -16.71
C ASP A 161 17.62 -16.57 -16.61
N ALA A 162 16.54 -16.19 -15.92
CA ALA A 162 15.26 -16.90 -15.91
C ALA A 162 14.37 -16.66 -17.15
N GLY A 163 14.90 -16.04 -18.22
CA GLY A 163 14.17 -15.77 -19.47
C GLY A 163 13.06 -14.71 -19.36
N SER A 164 13.04 -13.94 -18.27
CA SER A 164 12.08 -12.87 -18.00
C SER A 164 12.74 -11.49 -18.13
N SER A 165 11.94 -10.42 -18.05
CA SER A 165 12.47 -9.05 -18.02
C SER A 165 11.78 -8.23 -16.95
N ILE A 166 12.49 -7.22 -16.43
CA ILE A 166 11.91 -6.17 -15.59
C ILE A 166 11.62 -4.98 -16.50
N VAL A 167 10.37 -4.51 -16.48
CA VAL A 167 9.91 -3.35 -17.23
C VAL A 167 9.39 -2.31 -16.25
N ALA A 168 9.74 -1.05 -16.45
CA ALA A 168 9.22 0.07 -15.69
C ALA A 168 8.79 1.19 -16.63
N ASP A 169 7.66 1.83 -16.32
CA ASP A 169 7.09 2.93 -17.10
C ASP A 169 6.79 4.13 -16.19
N ALA A 170 7.12 5.34 -16.63
CA ALA A 170 6.89 6.58 -15.91
C ALA A 170 5.69 7.31 -16.53
N GLN A 171 4.50 7.12 -15.97
CA GLN A 171 3.25 7.66 -16.53
C GLN A 171 3.00 9.15 -16.24
N TYR A 172 3.99 9.86 -15.69
CA TYR A 172 3.95 11.31 -15.54
C TYR A 172 4.18 12.02 -16.89
N GLY A 173 3.18 11.98 -17.77
CA GLY A 173 3.18 12.65 -19.07
C GLY A 173 1.92 12.43 -19.90
N GLY A 174 0.89 13.25 -19.65
CA GLY A 174 -0.34 13.37 -20.45
C GLY A 174 -0.87 14.80 -20.42
#